data_AF-W7B492-F1
#
_entry.id   AF-W7B492-F1
#
_cell.length_a   1.000
_cell.length_b   1.000
_cell.length_c   1.000
_cell.angle_alpha   90.00
_cell.angle_beta   90.00
_cell.angle_gamma   90.00
#
_symmetry.space_group_name_H-M   'P 1'
#
loop_
_entity.id
_entity.type
_entity.pdbx_description
1 polymer ?
#
loop_
_entity_poly.entity_id
_entity_poly.type
_entity_poly.pdbx_seq_one_letter_code
_entity_poly.pdbx_strand_id
1 'polypeptide(L)' 'MATKKEQTFEEALKELEEIVVALESGTATLEESLNMYQRGIELSKLCETKLKTAEDKMAKVVDEEGNEAPLDVEGE' A
#
# COMPACT_ATOMS: atom_id res chain seq x y z
N MET A 1 -2.50 25.99 6.08
CA MET A 1 -2.85 24.97 5.06
C MET A 1 -2.20 23.67 5.50
N ALA A 2 -2.99 22.68 5.93
CA ALA A 2 -2.46 21.42 6.42
C ALA A 2 -2.06 20.55 5.21
N THR A 3 -0.77 20.36 5.01
CA THR A 3 -0.23 19.39 4.06
C THR A 3 -0.62 18.00 4.54
N LYS A 4 -1.60 17.37 3.88
CA LYS A 4 -1.95 15.96 4.09
C LYS A 4 -0.72 15.14 3.68
N LYS A 5 0.12 14.77 4.65
CA LYS A 5 1.29 13.94 4.43
C LYS A 5 0.78 12.59 3.91
N GLU A 6 1.10 12.26 2.67
CA GLU A 6 0.79 10.95 2.13
C GLU A 6 1.55 9.91 2.94
N GLN A 7 0.81 8.97 3.52
CA GLN A 7 1.35 7.87 4.31
C GLN A 7 2.26 7.02 3.40
N THR A 8 3.45 6.64 3.86
CA THR A 8 4.36 5.75 3.12
C THR A 8 3.83 4.32 3.07
N PHE A 9 4.45 3.45 2.27
CA PHE A 9 4.05 2.04 2.21
C PHE A 9 4.28 1.37 3.57
N GLU A 10 5.45 1.59 4.16
CA GLU A 10 5.87 1.02 5.43
C GLU A 10 4.98 1.51 6.58
N GLU A 11 4.63 2.80 6.60
CA GLU A 11 3.68 3.35 7.58
C GLU A 11 2.28 2.76 7.43
N ALA A 12 1.81 2.54 6.20
CA ALA A 12 0.49 1.96 5.94
C ALA A 12 0.43 0.48 6.32
N LEU A 13 1.49 -0.28 5.99
CA LEU A 13 1.61 -1.68 6.34
C LEU A 13 1.66 -1.88 7.85
N LYS A 14 2.46 -1.08 8.56
CA LYS A 14 2.55 -1.15 10.02
C LYS A 14 1.21 -0.87 10.70
N GLU A 15 0.48 0.16 10.26
CA GLU A 15 -0.85 0.46 10.81
C GLU A 15 -1.84 -0.68 10.55
N LEU A 16 -1.76 -1.31 9.37
CA LEU A 16 -2.59 -2.46 9.03
C LEU A 16 -2.30 -3.67 9.93
N GLU A 17 -1.02 -3.96 10.21
CA GLU A 17 -0.62 -5.01 11.15
C GLU A 17 -1.15 -4.75 12.56
N GLU A 18 -1.04 -3.51 13.05
CA GLU A 18 -1.58 -3.11 14.35
C GLU A 18 -3.10 -3.31 14.43
N ILE A 19 -3.82 -2.97 13.36
CA ILE A 19 -5.27 -3.20 13.25
C ILE A 19 -5.60 -4.69 13.29
N VAL A 20 -4.86 -5.53 12.56
CA VAL A 20 -5.09 -6.98 12.55
C VAL A 20 -4.89 -7.56 13.95
N VAL A 21 -3.79 -7.20 14.62
CA VAL A 21 -3.51 -7.64 16.00
C VAL A 21 -4.62 -7.18 16.96
N ALA A 22 -5.13 -5.95 16.81
CA ALA A 22 -6.23 -5.45 17.64
C ALA A 22 -7.56 -6.16 17.38
N LEU A 23 -7.85 -6.55 16.14
CA LEU A 23 -9.03 -7.33 15.79
C LEU A 23 -8.93 -8.77 16.30
N GLU A 24 -7.74 -9.38 16.22
CA GLU A 24 -7.48 -10.74 16.71
C GLU A 24 -7.52 -10.86 18.23
N SER A 25 -7.20 -9.78 18.96
CA SER A 25 -7.26 -9.78 20.42
C SER A 25 -8.70 -9.93 20.96
N GLY A 26 -9.70 -9.55 20.16
CA GLY A 26 -11.12 -9.63 20.52
C GLY A 26 -11.55 -8.70 21.66
N THR A 27 -10.71 -7.73 22.04
CA THR A 27 -11.02 -6.79 23.14
C THR A 27 -11.80 -5.56 22.68
N ALA A 28 -11.87 -5.32 21.38
CA ALA A 28 -12.59 -4.18 20.79
C ALA A 28 -14.11 -4.41 20.81
N THR A 29 -14.87 -3.34 20.99
CA THR A 29 -16.32 -3.37 20.80
C THR A 29 -16.67 -3.63 19.33
N LEU A 30 -17.93 -3.97 19.05
CA LEU A 30 -18.40 -4.17 17.67
C LEU A 30 -18.18 -2.92 16.80
N GLU A 31 -18.46 -1.73 17.33
CA GLU A 31 -18.30 -0.48 16.60
C GLU A 31 -16.83 -0.17 16.31
N GLU A 32 -15.95 -0.38 17.28
CA GLU A 32 -14.50 -0.26 17.07
C GLU A 32 -14.00 -1.27 16.06
N SER A 33 -14.47 -2.52 16.12
CA SER A 33 -14.10 -3.57 15.19
C SER A 33 -14.52 -3.24 13.76
N LEU A 34 -15.70 -2.65 13.57
CA LEU A 34 -16.16 -2.18 12.25
C LEU A 34 -15.31 -1.03 11.72
N ASN A 35 -14.93 -0.07 12.57
CA ASN A 35 -14.06 1.03 12.20
C ASN A 35 -12.65 0.53 11.83
N MET A 36 -12.08 -0.34 12.65
CA MET A 36 -10.80 -1.00 12.41
C MET A 36 -10.82 -1.78 11.09
N TYR A 37 -11.87 -2.55 10.83
CA TYR A 37 -12.04 -3.29 9.59
C TYR A 37 -12.09 -2.35 8.38
N GLN A 38 -12.90 -1.29 8.44
CA GLN A 38 -13.01 -0.32 7.36
C GLN A 38 -11.66 0.35 7.06
N ARG A 39 -10.94 0.76 8.12
CA ARG A 39 -9.61 1.33 8.00
C ARG A 39 -8.61 0.33 7.41
N GLY A 40 -8.66 -0.92 7.84
CA GLY A 40 -7.82 -2.00 7.31
C GLY A 40 -8.01 -2.22 5.80
N ILE A 41 -9.26 -2.16 5.32
CA ILE A 41 -9.55 -2.23 3.88
C ILE A 41 -8.95 -1.04 3.11
N GLU A 42 -9.02 0.17 3.67
CA GLU A 42 -8.42 1.36 3.05
C GLU A 42 -6.89 1.25 2.97
N LEU A 43 -6.25 0.80 4.06
CA LEU A 43 -4.80 0.61 4.12
C LEU A 43 -4.34 -0.49 3.16
N SER A 44 -5.07 -1.60 3.08
CA SER A 44 -4.77 -2.69 2.13
C SER A 44 -4.77 -2.19 0.67
N LYS A 45 -5.79 -1.42 0.29
CA LYS A 45 -5.86 -0.80 -1.05
C LYS A 45 -4.73 0.21 -1.30
N LEU A 46 -4.35 0.98 -0.27
CA LEU A 46 -3.24 1.92 -0.36
C LEU A 46 -1.92 1.19 -0.60
N CYS A 47 -1.67 0.10 0.14
CA CYS A 47 -0.50 -0.74 -0.02
C CYS A 47 -0.44 -1.34 -1.44
N GLU A 48 -1.54 -1.93 -1.92
CA GLU A 48 -1.65 -2.48 -3.28
C GLU A 48 -1.36 -1.41 -4.34
N THR A 49 -1.94 -0.22 -4.19
CA THR A 49 -1.73 0.89 -5.15
C THR A 49 -0.26 1.33 -5.17
N LYS A 50 0.40 1.40 -4.01
CA LYS A 50 1.81 1.78 -3.93
C LYS A 50 2.72 0.71 -4.53
N LEU A 51 2.46 -0.57 -4.27
CA LEU A 51 3.19 -1.67 -4.89
C LEU A 51 3.03 -1.64 -6.40
N LYS A 52 1.79 -1.54 -6.89
CA LYS A 52 1.52 -1.43 -8.33
C LYS A 52 2.23 -0.24 -8.96
N THR A 53 2.23 0.92 -8.30
CA THR A 53 2.95 2.10 -8.79
C THR A 53 4.46 1.88 -8.84
N ALA A 54 5.02 1.13 -7.88
CA ALA A 54 6.43 0.77 -7.88
C ALA A 54 6.73 -0.25 -9.00
N GLU A 55 5.88 -1.26 -9.18
CA GLU A 55 5.96 -2.24 -10.26
C GLU A 55 5.86 -1.56 -11.63
N ASP A 56 4.92 -0.65 -11.85
CA ASP A 56 4.78 0.12 -13.10
C ASP A 56 6.03 0.96 -13.39
N LYS A 57 6.66 1.54 -12.35
CA LYS A 57 7.93 2.26 -12.50
C LYS A 57 9.10 1.33 -12.80
N MET A 58 9.07 0.13 -12.24
CA MET A 58 10.04 -0.93 -12.53
C MET A 58 9.71 -1.71 -13.81
N ALA A 59 8.55 -1.53 -14.43
CA ALA A 59 8.19 -2.16 -15.70
C ALA A 59 8.48 -1.23 -16.89
N LYS A 60 8.97 -0.01 -16.63
CA LYS A 60 9.29 0.98 -17.65
C LYS A 60 10.72 1.43 -17.47
N VAL A 61 11.57 1.13 -18.45
CA VAL A 61 12.90 1.75 -18.55
C VAL A 61 12.88 2.74 -19.69
N VAL A 62 13.46 3.91 -19.40
CA VAL A 62 13.73 4.94 -20.39
C VAL A 62 15.08 4.59 -21.00
N ASP A 63 15.08 4.26 -22.29
CA ASP A 63 16.29 4.03 -23.07
C ASP A 63 17.10 5.34 -23.23
N GLU A 64 18.37 5.26 -23.64
CA GLU A 64 19.24 6.42 -23.87
C GLU A 64 18.64 7.45 -24.86
N GLU A 65 17.72 7.03 -25.74
CA GLU A 65 16.97 7.92 -26.65
C GLU A 65 15.71 8.55 -26.05
N GLY A 66 15.38 8.30 -24.78
CA GLY A 66 14.22 8.86 -24.10
C GLY A 66 12.89 8.15 -24.40
N ASN A 67 12.94 6.98 -25.04
CA ASN A 67 11.76 6.16 -25.33
C ASN A 67 11.39 5.29 -24.13
N GLU A 68 10.10 5.27 -23.78
CA GLU A 68 9.54 4.36 -22.77
C GLU A 68 9.37 2.97 -23.38
N ALA A 69 10.24 2.02 -23.01
CA ALA A 69 10.08 0.61 -23.39
C ALA A 69 9.59 -0.21 -22.18
N PRO A 70 8.74 -1.22 -22.38
CA PRO A 70 8.48 -2.21 -21.35
C PRO A 70 9.80 -2.87 -20.95
N LEU A 71 10.03 -3.00 -19.65
CA LEU A 71 11.12 -3.83 -19.15
C LEU A 71 10.76 -5.29 -19.40
N ASP A 72 11.33 -5.85 -20.47
CA ASP A 72 11.42 -7.29 -20.69
C ASP A 72 12.31 -7.88 -19.59
N VAL A 73 11.73 -8.11 -18.41
CA VAL A 73 12.30 -9.03 -17.41
C VAL A 73 12.05 -10.44 -17.92
N GLU A 74 12.87 -10.89 -18.88
CA GLU A 74 12.98 -12.31 -19.19
C GLU A 74 13.39 -13.01 -17.88
N GLY A 75 12.44 -13.73 -17.29
CA GLY A 75 12.69 -14.54 -16.11
C GLY A 75 13.62 -15.71 -16.46
N GLU A 76 14.80 -15.70 -15.85
CA GLU A 76 15.52 -16.92 -15.46
C GLU A 76 15.33 -17.18 -13.97
#